data_AF-A0A5T3MF63-F1
#
_entry.id   AF-A0A5T3MF63-F1
#
_cell.length_a   1.000
_cell.length_b   1.000
_cell.length_c   1.000
_cell.angle_alpha   90.00
_cell.angle_beta   90.00
_cell.angle_gamma   90.00
#
_symmetry.space_group_name_H-M   'P 1'
#
loop_
_entity.id
_entity.type
_entity.pdbx_description
1 polymer ?
#
loop_
_entity_poly.entity_id
_entity_poly.type
_entity_poly.pdbx_seq_one_letter_code
_entity_poly.pdbx_strand_id
1 'polypeptide(L)'
;MMNLEHSTSTNVVRDEDLLKRRIKYFIKSGRGGRQSETALINALSQHAHLYVFGGLIRDISLYTAHQFRSDIDLVFAGSKEHLQKVLYDYGLQKVIKNKFGGFRVKDFTVDIDIWSFEETWAFKHHFIIQKDIESLLNTTLMTWDSVLYDIQNNRLITKDSWLTDLHTGRLDLVLEQTPDVNGALIRILRTIYGKNVCIVGEKLCQFLISSLSKFSNQDLLRYELDRFGTSIITSTRLSKLREQLTNWSGIGDMRVNPYLNYKQLDLDLTSPMIKPD
;
A
#
# COMPACT_ATOMS: atom_id res chain seq x y z
N MET A 1 -24.66 11.88 -9.04
CA MET A 1 -24.64 10.41 -9.04
C MET A 1 -23.61 9.94 -10.05
N MET A 2 -22.44 9.50 -9.59
CA MET A 2 -21.49 8.75 -10.42
C MET A 2 -21.52 7.31 -9.94
N ASN A 3 -21.97 6.40 -10.81
CA ASN A 3 -21.79 4.97 -10.61
C ASN A 3 -20.28 4.68 -10.62
N LEU A 4 -19.68 4.44 -9.45
CA LEU A 4 -18.39 3.76 -9.38
C LEU A 4 -18.64 2.25 -9.49
N GLU A 5 -18.92 1.79 -10.70
CA GLU A 5 -18.51 0.42 -11.04
C GLU A 5 -16.98 0.42 -11.03
N HIS A 6 -16.38 -0.03 -9.92
CA HIS A 6 -14.94 -0.27 -9.84
C HIS A 6 -14.66 -1.76 -9.76
N SER A 7 -15.09 -2.49 -10.80
CA SER A 7 -14.36 -3.69 -11.21
C SER A 7 -13.05 -3.24 -11.82
N THR A 8 -12.04 -2.95 -10.99
CA THR A 8 -10.68 -2.72 -11.48
C THR A 8 -10.08 -4.08 -11.85
N SER A 9 -10.24 -4.47 -13.12
CA SER A 9 -9.52 -5.63 -13.65
C SER A 9 -8.01 -5.37 -13.49
N THR A 10 -7.33 -6.30 -12.83
CA THR A 10 -5.87 -6.25 -12.71
C THR A 10 -5.24 -6.53 -14.07
N ASN A 11 -4.16 -5.82 -14.38
CA ASN A 11 -3.32 -6.02 -15.57
C ASN A 11 -1.88 -6.26 -15.09
N VAL A 12 -1.69 -7.40 -14.43
CA VAL A 12 -0.42 -7.75 -13.79
C VAL A 12 0.69 -7.74 -14.83
N VAL A 13 1.74 -6.97 -14.56
CA VAL A 13 2.90 -6.80 -15.44
C VAL A 13 3.55 -8.15 -15.70
N ARG A 14 3.85 -8.45 -16.96
CA ARG A 14 4.30 -9.80 -17.38
C ARG A 14 5.75 -10.14 -17.02
N ASP A 15 6.61 -9.12 -16.90
CA ASP A 15 8.05 -9.27 -16.72
C ASP A 15 8.65 -8.03 -16.06
N GLU A 16 9.85 -8.20 -15.49
CA GLU A 16 10.58 -7.14 -14.77
C GLU A 16 10.95 -5.97 -15.71
N ASP A 17 11.30 -6.22 -16.96
CA ASP A 17 11.71 -5.18 -17.90
C ASP A 17 10.56 -4.24 -18.27
N LEU A 18 9.35 -4.77 -18.43
CA LEU A 18 8.14 -3.99 -18.58
C LEU A 18 7.83 -3.21 -17.30
N LEU A 19 8.02 -3.81 -16.13
CA LEU A 19 7.80 -3.12 -14.85
C LEU A 19 8.76 -1.92 -14.70
N LYS A 20 10.06 -2.13 -14.90
CA LYS A 20 11.08 -1.06 -14.87
C LYS A 20 10.73 0.06 -15.84
N ARG A 21 10.30 -0.26 -17.07
CA ARG A 21 9.83 0.74 -18.05
C ARG A 21 8.61 1.52 -17.55
N ARG A 22 7.60 0.86 -16.98
CA ARG A 22 6.38 1.51 -16.45
C ARG A 22 6.73 2.44 -15.26
N ILE A 23 7.57 1.99 -14.33
CA ILE A 23 8.03 2.80 -13.19
C ILE A 23 8.83 4.01 -13.69
N LYS A 24 9.82 3.79 -14.57
CA LYS A 24 10.63 4.88 -15.14
C LYS A 24 9.76 5.91 -15.86
N TYR A 25 8.78 5.46 -16.64
CA TYR A 25 7.83 6.35 -17.29
C TYR A 25 7.02 7.15 -16.27
N PHE A 26 6.52 6.51 -15.21
CA PHE A 26 5.76 7.17 -14.15
C PHE A 26 6.59 8.27 -13.46
N ILE A 27 7.84 7.96 -13.11
CA ILE A 27 8.72 8.85 -12.35
C ILE A 27 9.31 9.97 -13.20
N LYS A 28 9.69 9.69 -14.47
CA LYS A 28 10.50 10.62 -15.28
C LYS A 28 9.73 11.42 -16.33
N SER A 29 8.52 11.00 -16.71
CA SER A 29 7.84 11.62 -17.86
C SER A 29 7.15 12.95 -17.56
N GLY A 30 6.80 13.23 -16.30
CA GLY A 30 5.94 14.36 -15.93
C GLY A 30 4.52 14.31 -16.51
N ARG A 31 4.17 13.27 -17.29
CA ARG A 31 2.87 13.14 -17.97
C ARG A 31 1.77 12.81 -16.97
N GLY A 32 0.55 13.28 -17.27
CA GLY A 32 -0.63 13.09 -16.43
C GLY A 32 -0.68 14.05 -15.23
N GLY A 33 -0.11 15.25 -15.37
CA GLY A 33 -0.13 16.29 -14.33
C GLY A 33 0.92 16.10 -13.23
N ARG A 34 1.92 15.23 -13.44
CA ARG A 34 2.92 14.84 -12.43
C ARG A 34 4.26 15.60 -12.55
N GLN A 35 4.25 16.78 -13.17
CA GLN A 35 5.49 17.51 -13.44
C GLN A 35 6.20 17.91 -12.14
N SER A 36 5.45 18.36 -11.14
CA SER A 36 6.00 18.82 -9.86
C SER A 36 6.54 17.65 -9.02
N GLU A 37 5.83 16.53 -9.01
CA GLU A 37 6.27 15.28 -8.36
C GLU A 37 7.56 14.76 -9.02
N THR A 38 7.61 14.75 -10.35
CA THR A 38 8.81 14.37 -11.13
C THR A 38 9.99 15.29 -10.81
N ALA A 39 9.76 16.61 -10.74
CA ALA A 39 10.78 17.59 -10.43
C ALA A 39 11.35 17.40 -9.01
N LEU A 40 10.48 17.14 -8.02
CA LEU A 40 10.94 16.86 -6.65
C LEU A 40 11.77 15.58 -6.59
N ILE A 41 11.30 14.49 -7.22
CA ILE A 41 12.04 13.22 -7.25
C ILE A 41 13.42 13.41 -7.89
N ASN A 42 13.49 14.15 -9.00
CA ASN A 42 14.76 14.46 -9.65
C ASN A 42 15.67 15.31 -8.75
N ALA A 43 15.14 16.33 -8.08
CA ALA A 43 15.93 17.16 -7.16
C ALA A 43 16.48 16.35 -5.99
N LEU A 44 15.65 15.55 -5.31
CA LEU A 44 16.09 14.66 -4.24
C LEU A 44 17.20 13.70 -4.71
N SER A 45 17.07 13.16 -5.92
CA SER A 45 18.06 12.24 -6.48
C SER A 45 19.44 12.88 -6.77
N GLN A 46 19.53 14.21 -6.82
CA GLN A 46 20.82 14.92 -6.92
C GLN A 46 21.55 15.01 -5.58
N HIS A 47 20.85 14.85 -4.46
CA HIS A 47 21.41 15.00 -3.12
C HIS A 47 21.75 13.66 -2.46
N ALA A 48 21.02 12.60 -2.76
CA ALA A 48 21.33 11.26 -2.29
C ALA A 48 20.77 10.18 -3.21
N HIS A 49 21.20 8.93 -2.97
CA HIS A 49 20.57 7.76 -3.58
C HIS A 49 19.09 7.71 -3.17
N LEU A 50 18.20 7.47 -4.13
CA LEU A 50 16.76 7.53 -3.93
C LEU A 50 16.09 6.26 -4.42
N TYR A 51 15.21 5.71 -3.58
CA TYR A 51 14.48 4.49 -3.87
C TYR A 51 12.99 4.78 -3.83
N VAL A 52 12.23 4.20 -4.75
CA VAL A 52 10.78 4.06 -4.57
C VAL A 52 10.52 2.79 -3.80
N PHE A 53 9.58 2.81 -2.87
CA PHE A 53 9.33 1.68 -1.97
C PHE A 53 7.85 1.27 -1.97
N GLY A 54 7.57 -0.03 -2.03
CA GLY A 54 6.24 -0.58 -1.80
C GLY A 54 5.13 -0.15 -2.78
N GLY A 55 4.19 0.65 -2.28
CA GLY A 55 2.83 0.77 -2.84
C GLY A 55 2.75 1.22 -4.29
N LEU A 56 3.62 2.16 -4.71
CA LEU A 56 3.72 2.59 -6.10
C LEU A 56 4.09 1.43 -7.02
N ILE A 57 5.11 0.67 -6.66
CA ILE A 57 5.62 -0.41 -7.49
C ILE A 57 4.57 -1.52 -7.59
N ARG A 58 3.95 -1.89 -6.47
CA ARG A 58 2.83 -2.82 -6.43
C ARG A 58 1.70 -2.38 -7.35
N ASP A 59 1.25 -1.13 -7.25
CA ASP A 59 0.11 -0.64 -8.02
C ASP A 59 0.41 -0.56 -9.53
N ILE A 60 1.61 -0.11 -9.92
CA ILE A 60 2.04 -0.12 -11.32
C ILE A 60 2.18 -1.56 -11.86
N SER A 61 2.52 -2.51 -10.98
CA SER A 61 2.63 -3.92 -11.33
C SER A 61 1.27 -4.56 -11.53
N LEU A 62 0.34 -4.36 -10.59
CA LEU A 62 -1.02 -4.90 -10.67
C LEU A 62 -1.88 -4.22 -11.73
N TYR A 63 -1.56 -2.97 -12.08
CA TYR A 63 -2.35 -2.13 -12.95
C TYR A 63 -1.45 -1.42 -13.97
N THR A 64 -1.76 -0.16 -14.30
CA THR A 64 -0.91 0.73 -15.09
C THR A 64 -0.75 2.06 -14.38
N ALA A 65 0.19 2.89 -14.84
CA ALA A 65 0.45 4.23 -14.33
C ALA A 65 -0.80 5.16 -14.25
N HIS A 66 -1.84 4.88 -15.05
CA HIS A 66 -3.09 5.65 -15.07
C HIS A 66 -4.07 5.28 -13.94
N GLN A 67 -3.92 4.08 -13.39
CA GLN A 67 -4.76 3.54 -12.32
C GLN A 67 -4.08 3.59 -10.96
N PHE A 68 -2.89 4.20 -10.87
CA PHE A 68 -2.25 4.48 -9.59
C PHE A 68 -3.12 5.41 -8.73
N ARG A 69 -3.33 5.04 -7.47
CA ARG A 69 -4.16 5.77 -6.50
C ARG A 69 -3.54 5.84 -5.10
N SER A 70 -2.40 5.19 -4.89
CA SER A 70 -1.71 5.22 -3.60
C SER A 70 -0.85 6.49 -3.49
N ASP A 71 -0.28 6.69 -2.31
CA ASP A 71 0.83 7.60 -2.07
C ASP A 71 2.14 7.09 -2.69
N ILE A 72 3.09 8.01 -2.89
CA ILE A 72 4.45 7.69 -3.33
C ILE A 72 5.34 7.63 -2.09
N ASP A 73 5.83 6.44 -1.76
CA ASP A 73 6.87 6.28 -0.74
C ASP A 73 8.27 6.33 -1.37
N LEU A 74 9.10 7.26 -0.89
CA LEU A 74 10.49 7.42 -1.26
C LEU A 74 11.40 7.15 -0.06
N VAL A 75 12.50 6.44 -0.28
CA VAL A 75 13.58 6.30 0.70
C VAL A 75 14.81 7.05 0.21
N PHE A 76 15.21 8.05 1.00
CA PHE A 76 16.37 8.89 0.80
C PHE A 76 17.56 8.30 1.58
N ALA A 77 18.61 7.89 0.86
CA ALA A 77 19.82 7.30 1.43
C ALA A 77 20.78 8.39 1.96
N GLY A 78 20.28 9.22 2.87
CA GLY A 78 21.03 10.20 3.61
C GLY A 78 20.39 10.43 4.97
N SER A 79 21.08 11.16 5.84
CA SER A 79 20.55 11.46 7.17
C SER A 79 19.26 12.28 7.10
N LYS A 80 18.50 12.27 8.18
CA LYS A 80 17.28 13.04 8.31
C LYS A 80 17.50 14.54 8.17
N GLU A 81 18.57 15.05 8.76
CA GLU A 81 18.93 16.47 8.76
C GLU A 81 19.26 16.91 7.33
N HIS A 82 19.96 16.05 6.58
CA HIS A 82 20.23 16.29 5.17
C HIS A 82 18.93 16.32 4.36
N LEU A 83 18.05 15.33 4.52
CA LEU A 83 16.74 15.31 3.86
C LEU A 83 15.92 16.56 4.20
N GLN A 84 15.87 16.94 5.48
CA GLN A 84 15.15 18.13 5.93
C GLN A 84 15.68 19.41 5.27
N LYS A 85 17.01 19.54 5.16
CA LYS A 85 17.64 20.67 4.46
C LYS A 85 17.27 20.69 2.99
N VAL A 86 17.33 19.55 2.29
CA VAL A 86 16.97 19.47 0.87
C VAL A 86 15.51 19.87 0.64
N LEU A 87 14.59 19.40 1.49
CA LEU A 87 13.16 19.76 1.39
C LEU A 87 12.91 21.26 1.66
N TYR A 88 13.63 21.84 2.63
CA TYR A 88 13.57 23.27 2.93
C TYR A 88 14.09 24.11 1.76
N ASP A 89 15.28 23.77 1.24
CA ASP A 89 15.91 24.48 0.13
C ASP A 89 15.09 24.39 -1.17
N TYR A 90 14.36 23.29 -1.38
CA TYR A 90 13.44 23.13 -2.51
C TYR A 90 12.24 24.10 -2.45
N GLY A 91 11.88 24.60 -1.27
CA GLY A 91 10.82 25.61 -1.10
C GLY A 91 9.40 25.06 -1.03
N LEU A 92 9.22 23.82 -0.58
CA LEU A 92 7.90 23.21 -0.34
C LEU A 92 7.14 23.95 0.77
N GLN A 93 5.83 24.12 0.60
CA GLN A 93 4.97 24.85 1.53
C GLN A 93 4.24 23.92 2.50
N LYS A 94 3.90 22.70 2.07
CA LYS A 94 3.14 21.72 2.86
C LYS A 94 3.94 20.46 3.11
N VAL A 95 4.91 20.55 4.01
CA VAL A 95 5.69 19.41 4.50
C VAL A 95 5.34 19.11 5.95
N ILE A 96 4.87 17.90 6.24
CA ILE A 96 4.46 17.47 7.58
C ILE A 96 5.37 16.34 8.03
N LYS A 97 6.06 16.49 9.15
CA LYS A 97 6.76 15.37 9.79
C LYS A 97 5.75 14.43 10.41
N ASN A 98 5.72 13.17 9.97
CA ASN A 98 4.79 12.18 10.50
C ASN A 98 5.29 11.60 11.85
N LYS A 99 4.39 10.95 12.59
CA LYS A 99 4.70 10.36 13.91
C LYS A 99 5.75 9.24 13.87
N PHE A 100 6.08 8.75 12.68
CA PHE A 100 7.05 7.69 12.44
C PHE A 100 8.42 8.22 11.99
N GLY A 101 8.57 9.55 11.88
CA GLY A 101 9.84 10.21 11.60
C GLY A 101 10.10 10.57 10.15
N GLY A 102 9.23 10.18 9.21
CA GLY A 102 9.27 10.58 7.80
C GLY A 102 8.63 11.95 7.54
N PHE A 103 8.77 12.45 6.33
CA PHE A 103 8.20 13.71 5.86
C PHE A 103 7.14 13.46 4.80
N ARG A 104 5.93 13.97 5.01
CA ARG A 104 4.85 13.92 4.03
C ARG A 104 4.73 15.25 3.30
N VAL A 105 4.86 15.23 1.99
CA VAL A 105 4.66 16.37 1.09
C VAL A 105 3.24 16.35 0.54
N LYS A 106 2.51 17.46 0.72
CA LYS A 106 1.11 17.64 0.27
C LYS A 106 0.92 18.81 -0.69
N ASP A 107 2.00 19.28 -1.31
CA ASP A 107 1.97 20.38 -2.29
C ASP A 107 1.47 19.94 -3.67
N PHE A 108 1.30 18.65 -3.89
CA PHE A 108 1.02 18.08 -5.21
C PHE A 108 -0.32 17.34 -5.26
N THR A 109 -0.59 16.76 -6.43
CA THR A 109 -1.83 15.99 -6.67
C THR A 109 -1.83 14.64 -5.98
N VAL A 110 -0.63 14.15 -5.64
CA VAL A 110 -0.43 12.91 -4.91
C VAL A 110 0.44 13.18 -3.70
N ASP A 111 0.07 12.60 -2.56
CA ASP A 111 0.89 12.66 -1.35
C ASP A 111 2.21 11.89 -1.60
N ILE A 112 3.33 12.50 -1.22
CA ILE A 112 4.65 11.85 -1.27
C ILE A 112 5.18 11.73 0.16
N ASP A 113 5.38 10.51 0.62
CA ASP A 113 6.05 10.20 1.88
C ASP A 113 7.53 9.94 1.61
N ILE A 114 8.39 10.66 2.33
CA ILE A 114 9.84 10.59 2.16
C ILE A 114 10.46 10.20 3.50
N TRP A 115 11.18 9.09 3.47
CA TRP A 115 11.81 8.48 4.62
C TRP A 115 13.32 8.60 4.49
N SER A 116 14.01 9.03 5.54
CA SER A 116 15.45 8.78 5.64
C SER A 116 15.66 7.30 5.95
N PHE A 117 16.60 6.65 5.26
CA PHE A 117 16.87 5.22 5.44
C PHE A 117 17.13 4.84 6.90
N GLU A 118 17.94 5.63 7.61
CA GLU A 118 18.30 5.46 9.03
C GLU A 118 17.10 5.58 9.99
N GLU A 119 16.05 6.27 9.56
CA GLU A 119 14.94 6.64 10.43
C GLU A 119 13.69 5.78 10.20
N THR A 120 13.80 4.73 9.39
CA THR A 120 12.69 3.80 9.14
C THR A 120 12.21 3.19 10.45
N TRP A 121 10.89 3.27 10.71
CA TRP A 121 10.29 2.89 12.00
C TRP A 121 10.68 1.49 12.49
N ALA A 122 10.68 0.49 11.61
CA ALA A 122 11.02 -0.89 11.98
C ALA A 122 12.48 -1.05 12.44
N PHE A 123 13.41 -0.25 11.90
CA PHE A 123 14.81 -0.24 12.34
C PHE A 123 14.96 0.47 13.68
N LYS A 124 14.30 1.62 13.85
CA LYS A 124 14.32 2.39 15.11
C LYS A 124 13.84 1.61 16.32
N HIS A 125 12.84 0.77 16.12
CA HIS A 125 12.29 -0.08 17.18
C HIS A 125 12.97 -1.45 17.25
N HIS A 126 14.05 -1.67 16.51
CA HIS A 126 14.84 -2.90 16.48
C HIS A 126 14.04 -4.16 16.12
N PHE A 127 12.93 -4.01 15.38
CA PHE A 127 12.18 -5.15 14.86
C PHE A 127 12.90 -5.81 13.69
N ILE A 128 13.64 -5.03 12.91
CA ILE A 128 14.50 -5.50 11.83
C ILE A 128 15.90 -4.90 12.01
N ILE A 129 16.93 -5.71 11.77
CA ILE A 129 18.32 -5.25 11.75
C ILE A 129 18.58 -4.54 10.42
N GLN A 130 18.94 -3.26 10.49
CA GLN A 130 19.34 -2.48 9.32
C GLN A 130 20.77 -2.86 8.91
N LYS A 131 20.91 -3.71 7.89
CA LYS A 131 22.23 -4.09 7.34
C LYS A 131 22.57 -3.31 6.08
N ASP A 132 21.59 -3.20 5.20
CA ASP A 132 21.68 -2.68 3.83
C ASP A 132 20.30 -2.21 3.35
N ILE A 133 20.22 -1.69 2.12
CA ILE A 133 18.96 -1.21 1.58
C ILE A 133 17.94 -2.35 1.40
N GLU A 134 18.41 -3.56 1.09
CA GLU A 134 17.61 -4.78 0.97
C GLU A 134 16.89 -5.12 2.28
N SER A 135 17.43 -4.73 3.44
CA SER A 135 16.79 -4.90 4.74
C SER A 135 15.41 -4.22 4.82
N LEU A 136 15.15 -3.18 4.01
CA LEU A 136 13.83 -2.54 3.91
C LEU A 136 12.73 -3.50 3.45
N LEU A 137 13.06 -4.49 2.63
CA LEU A 137 12.09 -5.50 2.19
C LEU A 137 11.39 -6.19 3.36
N ASN A 138 12.04 -6.30 4.51
CA ASN A 138 11.51 -6.96 5.70
C ASN A 138 10.73 -6.01 6.63
N THR A 139 10.58 -4.74 6.25
CA THR A 139 9.91 -3.71 7.06
C THR A 139 8.45 -3.48 6.66
N THR A 140 8.01 -4.08 5.54
CA THR A 140 6.65 -3.91 5.05
C THR A 140 5.68 -4.82 5.78
N LEU A 141 4.39 -4.45 5.76
CA LEU A 141 3.35 -5.29 6.32
C LEU A 141 3.16 -6.59 5.50
N MET A 142 3.14 -6.46 4.17
CA MET A 142 2.77 -7.55 3.25
C MET A 142 3.82 -7.78 2.17
N THR A 143 3.84 -9.00 1.62
CA THR A 143 4.79 -9.41 0.57
C THR A 143 4.68 -8.59 -0.70
N TRP A 144 3.47 -8.19 -1.11
CA TRP A 144 3.29 -7.36 -2.30
C TRP A 144 3.92 -5.98 -2.20
N ASP A 145 4.05 -5.45 -0.98
CA ASP A 145 4.76 -4.18 -0.71
C ASP A 145 6.27 -4.38 -0.54
N SER A 146 6.75 -5.61 -0.38
CA SER A 146 8.17 -5.95 -0.18
C SER A 146 8.94 -5.84 -1.50
N VAL A 147 9.10 -4.61 -1.99
CA VAL A 147 9.76 -4.27 -3.24
C VAL A 147 10.35 -2.86 -3.20
N LEU A 148 11.57 -2.70 -3.73
CA LEU A 148 12.17 -1.39 -3.98
C LEU A 148 12.51 -1.22 -5.45
N TYR A 149 12.51 0.03 -5.90
CA TYR A 149 13.05 0.42 -7.18
C TYR A 149 14.13 1.48 -6.98
N ASP A 150 15.35 1.12 -7.34
CA ASP A 150 16.52 1.99 -7.35
C ASP A 150 16.47 2.91 -8.56
N ILE A 151 16.27 4.21 -8.32
CA ILE A 151 16.05 5.20 -9.38
C ILE A 151 17.33 5.44 -10.19
N GLN A 152 18.47 5.51 -9.52
CA GLN A 152 19.78 5.79 -10.10
C GLN A 152 20.25 4.61 -10.96
N ASN A 153 20.17 3.39 -10.42
CA ASN A 153 20.67 2.18 -11.10
C ASN A 153 19.62 1.51 -12.00
N ASN A 154 18.38 2.00 -12.01
CA ASN A 154 17.27 1.40 -12.77
C ASN A 154 17.12 -0.11 -12.47
N ARG A 155 17.15 -0.43 -11.17
CA ARG A 155 17.19 -1.80 -10.64
C ARG A 155 15.99 -2.07 -9.74
N LEU A 156 15.32 -3.21 -9.95
CA LEU A 156 14.31 -3.70 -9.02
C LEU A 156 15.00 -4.54 -7.93
N ILE A 157 14.58 -4.38 -6.69
CA ILE A 157 15.11 -5.13 -5.54
C ILE A 157 13.91 -5.79 -4.86
N THR A 158 13.83 -7.12 -4.93
CA THR A 158 12.73 -7.93 -4.41
C THR A 158 13.24 -9.29 -3.96
N LYS A 159 12.38 -10.06 -3.27
CA LYS A 159 12.54 -11.51 -3.23
C LYS A 159 12.26 -12.11 -4.61
N ASP A 160 12.90 -13.23 -4.93
CA ASP A 160 12.73 -13.92 -6.22
C ASP A 160 11.26 -14.31 -6.50
N SER A 161 10.49 -14.64 -5.45
CA SER A 161 9.09 -15.01 -5.58
C SER A 161 8.15 -13.85 -5.89
N TRP A 162 8.57 -12.60 -5.71
CA TRP A 162 7.67 -11.45 -5.61
C TRP A 162 6.76 -11.26 -6.84
N LEU A 163 7.32 -11.35 -8.05
CA LEU A 163 6.53 -11.21 -9.28
C LEU A 163 5.61 -12.42 -9.50
N THR A 164 6.08 -13.62 -9.16
CA THR A 164 5.28 -14.85 -9.21
C THR A 164 4.11 -14.79 -8.21
N ASP A 165 4.35 -14.26 -7.02
CA ASP A 165 3.33 -14.07 -5.98
C ASP A 165 2.26 -13.07 -6.44
N LEU A 166 2.65 -11.99 -7.14
CA LEU A 166 1.69 -11.07 -7.77
C LEU A 166 0.85 -11.75 -8.85
N HIS A 167 1.48 -12.53 -9.73
CA HIS A 167 0.79 -13.25 -10.81
C HIS A 167 -0.18 -14.31 -10.31
N THR A 168 0.22 -15.06 -9.28
CA THR A 168 -0.61 -16.12 -8.68
C THR A 168 -1.66 -15.57 -7.73
N GLY A 169 -1.62 -14.27 -7.42
CA GLY A 169 -2.54 -13.66 -6.46
C GLY A 169 -2.22 -14.08 -5.02
N ARG A 170 -0.97 -14.42 -4.70
CA ARG A 170 -0.52 -14.86 -3.38
C ARG A 170 -0.02 -13.68 -2.54
N LEU A 171 -0.69 -13.41 -1.43
CA LEU A 171 -0.33 -12.38 -0.46
C LEU A 171 0.02 -13.03 0.87
N ASP A 172 1.09 -12.56 1.52
CA ASP A 172 1.47 -13.04 2.85
C ASP A 172 1.98 -11.89 3.73
N LEU A 173 2.17 -12.19 5.02
CA LEU A 173 2.67 -11.25 6.01
C LEU A 173 4.21 -11.21 5.99
N VAL A 174 4.78 -10.01 6.08
CA VAL A 174 6.23 -9.82 6.20
C VAL A 174 6.58 -9.44 7.64
N LEU A 175 6.11 -8.28 8.10
CA LEU A 175 6.30 -7.80 9.48
C LEU A 175 4.94 -7.63 10.17
N GLU A 176 4.72 -8.39 11.24
CA GLU A 176 3.49 -8.30 12.04
C GLU A 176 3.50 -7.06 12.94
N GLN A 177 4.68 -6.68 13.46
CA GLN A 177 4.83 -5.55 14.36
C GLN A 177 4.47 -4.26 13.63
N THR A 178 3.46 -3.57 14.16
CA THR A 178 2.95 -2.32 13.60
C THR A 178 2.48 -1.43 14.74
N PRO A 179 2.64 -0.11 14.62
CA PRO A 179 2.12 0.85 15.60
C PRO A 179 0.59 0.97 15.55
N ASP A 180 -0.05 0.41 14.54
CA ASP A 180 -1.49 0.48 14.31
C ASP A 180 -2.01 -0.85 13.75
N VAL A 181 -2.31 -1.79 14.66
CA VAL A 181 -2.77 -3.14 14.33
C VAL A 181 -4.13 -3.12 13.62
N ASN A 182 -5.04 -2.25 14.05
CA ASN A 182 -6.37 -2.11 13.45
C ASN A 182 -6.25 -1.58 12.01
N GLY A 183 -5.42 -0.56 11.81
CA GLY A 183 -5.11 -0.05 10.48
C GLY A 183 -4.45 -1.10 9.58
N ALA A 184 -3.54 -1.90 10.13
CA ALA A 184 -2.90 -2.99 9.39
C ALA A 184 -3.91 -4.05 8.94
N LEU A 185 -4.80 -4.50 9.85
CA LEU A 185 -5.87 -5.45 9.53
C LEU A 185 -6.77 -4.94 8.39
N ILE A 186 -7.21 -3.68 8.45
CA ILE A 186 -8.08 -3.12 7.41
C ILE A 186 -7.32 -2.95 6.09
N ARG A 187 -6.05 -2.57 6.11
CA ARG A 187 -5.20 -2.52 4.90
C ARG A 187 -5.06 -3.90 4.26
N ILE A 188 -4.87 -4.95 5.06
CA ILE A 188 -4.81 -6.33 4.59
C ILE A 188 -6.13 -6.72 3.94
N LEU A 189 -7.27 -6.50 4.62
CA LEU A 189 -8.59 -6.84 4.09
C LEU A 189 -8.91 -6.09 2.79
N ARG A 190 -8.61 -4.78 2.73
CA ARG A 190 -8.74 -3.98 1.51
C ARG A 190 -7.82 -4.45 0.39
N THR A 191 -6.63 -4.95 0.71
CA THR A 191 -5.72 -5.54 -0.29
C THR A 191 -6.30 -6.83 -0.82
N ILE A 192 -6.78 -7.72 0.06
CA ILE A 192 -7.39 -8.99 -0.34
C ILE A 192 -8.53 -8.78 -1.33
N TYR A 193 -9.48 -7.91 -0.97
CA TYR A 193 -10.71 -7.73 -1.73
C TYR A 193 -10.66 -6.66 -2.82
N GLY A 194 -9.82 -5.64 -2.65
CA GLY A 194 -9.70 -4.53 -3.59
C GLY A 194 -8.63 -4.75 -4.66
N LYS A 195 -7.72 -5.71 -4.46
CA LYS A 195 -6.62 -6.02 -5.39
C LYS A 195 -6.61 -7.48 -5.85
N ASN A 196 -7.74 -8.19 -5.70
CA ASN A 196 -7.97 -9.54 -6.21
C ASN A 196 -6.94 -10.59 -5.74
N VAL A 197 -6.64 -10.62 -4.44
CA VAL A 197 -5.83 -11.70 -3.86
C VAL A 197 -6.64 -13.00 -3.91
N CYS A 198 -6.02 -14.07 -4.36
CA CYS A 198 -6.62 -15.40 -4.49
C CYS A 198 -6.06 -16.40 -3.47
N ILE A 199 -4.86 -16.13 -2.95
CA ILE A 199 -4.14 -17.01 -2.03
C ILE A 199 -3.61 -16.16 -0.87
N VAL A 200 -3.94 -16.57 0.35
CA VAL A 200 -3.45 -15.99 1.59
C VAL A 200 -2.42 -16.95 2.17
N GLY A 201 -1.21 -16.46 2.41
CA GLY A 201 -0.12 -17.27 2.95
C GLY A 201 -0.30 -17.60 4.43
N GLU A 202 0.44 -18.61 4.89
CA GLU A 202 0.32 -19.16 6.25
C GLU A 202 0.45 -18.10 7.36
N LYS A 203 1.45 -17.21 7.28
CA LYS A 203 1.65 -16.18 8.31
C LYS A 203 0.49 -15.19 8.33
N LEU A 204 -0.02 -14.85 7.16
CA LEU A 204 -1.18 -13.98 7.03
C LEU A 204 -2.46 -14.66 7.54
N CYS A 205 -2.64 -15.97 7.32
CA CYS A 205 -3.74 -16.75 7.92
C CYS A 205 -3.69 -16.71 9.46
N GLN A 206 -2.52 -16.97 10.05
CA GLN A 206 -2.31 -16.91 11.50
C GLN A 206 -2.64 -15.52 12.06
N PHE A 207 -2.14 -14.47 11.42
CA PHE A 207 -2.44 -13.08 11.78
C PHE A 207 -3.94 -12.75 11.67
N LEU A 208 -4.60 -13.21 10.62
CA LEU A 208 -6.02 -12.96 10.42
C LEU A 208 -6.88 -13.68 11.48
N ILE A 209 -6.55 -14.92 11.85
CA ILE A 209 -7.22 -15.65 12.94
C ILE A 209 -7.08 -14.88 14.26
N SER A 210 -5.85 -14.49 14.61
CA SER A 210 -5.57 -13.79 15.86
C SER A 210 -6.19 -12.39 15.91
N SER A 211 -6.26 -11.69 14.77
CA SER A 211 -6.76 -10.31 14.71
C SER A 211 -8.28 -10.25 14.56
N LEU A 212 -8.88 -11.09 13.71
CA LEU A 212 -10.33 -11.07 13.49
C LEU A 212 -11.12 -11.54 14.71
N SER A 213 -10.55 -12.39 15.57
CA SER A 213 -11.20 -12.81 16.83
C SER A 213 -11.44 -11.65 17.81
N LYS A 214 -10.73 -10.53 17.66
CA LYS A 214 -10.80 -9.36 18.54
C LYS A 214 -11.86 -8.33 18.14
N PHE A 215 -12.44 -8.44 16.95
CA PHE A 215 -13.36 -7.43 16.39
C PHE A 215 -14.62 -8.07 15.85
N SER A 216 -15.76 -7.40 16.01
CA SER A 216 -16.98 -7.77 15.29
C SER A 216 -16.88 -7.35 13.81
N ASN A 217 -17.73 -7.92 12.95
CA ASN A 217 -17.80 -7.47 11.56
C ASN A 217 -18.24 -6.00 11.44
N GLN A 218 -19.16 -5.55 12.29
CA GLN A 218 -19.66 -4.18 12.26
C GLN A 218 -18.56 -3.18 12.62
N ASP A 219 -17.72 -3.49 13.60
CA ASP A 219 -16.59 -2.63 13.99
C ASP A 219 -15.60 -2.45 12.84
N LEU A 220 -15.28 -3.53 12.13
CA LEU A 220 -14.35 -3.49 10.99
C LEU A 220 -14.90 -2.67 9.83
N LEU A 221 -16.19 -2.82 9.50
CA LEU A 221 -16.84 -2.06 8.44
C LEU A 221 -16.90 -0.56 8.77
N ARG A 222 -17.26 -0.23 10.02
CA ARG A 222 -17.26 1.15 10.50
C ARG A 222 -15.86 1.75 10.46
N TYR A 223 -14.86 1.03 10.96
CA TYR A 223 -13.48 1.49 10.96
C TYR A 223 -12.95 1.72 9.54
N GLU A 224 -13.27 0.85 8.59
CA GLU A 224 -12.91 1.04 7.18
C GLU A 224 -13.50 2.34 6.63
N LEU A 225 -14.81 2.55 6.82
CA LEU A 225 -15.51 3.72 6.31
C LEU A 225 -14.98 5.01 6.94
N ASP A 226 -14.82 5.05 8.27
CA ASP A 226 -14.32 6.21 9.01
C ASP A 226 -12.90 6.59 8.55
N ARG A 227 -12.07 5.62 8.16
CA ARG A 227 -10.67 5.85 7.78
C ARG A 227 -10.46 6.15 6.30
N PHE A 228 -11.17 5.45 5.42
CA PHE A 228 -10.94 5.50 3.97
C PHE A 228 -12.06 6.17 3.18
N GLY A 229 -13.18 6.51 3.83
CA GLY A 229 -14.37 7.07 3.17
C GLY A 229 -15.03 6.16 2.14
N THR A 230 -14.59 4.90 2.04
CA THR A 230 -15.02 3.92 1.03
C THR A 230 -15.06 2.54 1.65
N SER A 231 -16.09 1.75 1.32
CA SER A 231 -16.25 0.39 1.83
C SER A 231 -15.95 -0.62 0.73
N ILE A 232 -14.80 -1.28 0.83
CA ILE A 232 -14.44 -2.43 -0.01
C ILE A 232 -14.80 -3.72 0.72
N ILE A 233 -14.69 -3.73 2.04
CA ILE A 233 -15.03 -4.88 2.88
C ILE A 233 -16.56 -4.95 3.00
N THR A 234 -17.12 -6.16 3.02
CA THR A 234 -18.56 -6.39 3.22
C THR A 234 -18.78 -7.45 4.29
N SER A 235 -19.95 -7.46 4.94
CA SER A 235 -20.32 -8.50 5.90
C SER A 235 -20.21 -9.90 5.29
N THR A 236 -20.62 -10.08 4.03
CA THR A 236 -20.52 -11.35 3.30
C THR A 236 -19.06 -11.80 3.15
N ARG A 237 -18.18 -10.88 2.72
CA ARG A 237 -16.73 -11.13 2.58
C ARG A 237 -16.12 -11.53 3.93
N LEU A 238 -16.43 -10.79 5.00
CA LEU A 238 -15.91 -11.08 6.33
C LEU A 238 -16.41 -12.41 6.90
N SER A 239 -17.71 -12.68 6.81
CA SER A 239 -18.28 -13.95 7.29
C SER A 239 -17.69 -15.13 6.55
N LYS A 240 -17.51 -15.03 5.23
CA LYS A 240 -16.91 -16.11 4.45
C LYS A 240 -15.43 -16.32 4.80
N LEU A 241 -14.67 -15.23 4.94
CA LEU A 241 -13.27 -15.33 5.35
C LEU A 241 -13.12 -15.99 6.72
N ARG A 242 -13.98 -15.63 7.69
CA ARG A 242 -13.98 -16.26 9.02
C ARG A 242 -14.27 -17.76 8.92
N GLU A 243 -15.30 -18.16 8.17
CA GLU A 243 -15.62 -19.57 7.93
C GLU A 243 -14.43 -20.32 7.32
N GLN A 244 -13.76 -19.74 6.32
CA GLN A 244 -12.59 -20.34 5.68
C GLN A 244 -11.42 -20.48 6.66
N LEU A 245 -11.15 -19.46 7.48
CA LEU A 245 -10.08 -19.49 8.48
C LEU A 245 -10.36 -20.50 9.61
N THR A 246 -11.63 -20.67 10.01
CA THR A 246 -12.02 -21.70 11.00
C THR A 246 -11.79 -23.11 10.47
N ASN A 247 -11.97 -23.32 9.16
CA ASN A 247 -11.77 -24.62 8.50
C ASN A 247 -10.33 -24.84 7.98
N TRP A 248 -9.45 -23.85 8.12
CA TRP A 248 -8.07 -23.94 7.66
C TRP A 248 -7.24 -24.85 8.57
N SER A 249 -6.38 -25.67 7.97
CA SER A 249 -5.66 -26.76 8.67
C SER A 249 -4.64 -26.31 9.72
N GLY A 250 -4.36 -25.01 9.81
CA GLY A 250 -3.30 -24.43 10.64
C GLY A 250 -1.94 -24.33 9.96
N ILE A 251 -1.76 -24.97 8.80
CA ILE A 251 -0.53 -24.96 8.00
C ILE A 251 -0.82 -24.72 6.52
N GLY A 252 0.14 -24.11 5.84
CA GLY A 252 0.11 -23.84 4.40
C GLY A 252 -0.82 -22.72 3.95
N ASP A 253 -0.84 -22.47 2.65
CA ASP A 253 -1.63 -21.39 2.06
C ASP A 253 -3.13 -21.71 2.05
N MET A 254 -3.97 -20.67 2.13
CA MET A 254 -5.43 -20.75 2.03
C MET A 254 -5.93 -20.01 0.80
N ARG A 255 -6.81 -20.65 0.01
CA ARG A 255 -7.50 -19.97 -1.09
C ARG A 255 -8.64 -19.10 -0.59
N VAL A 256 -8.74 -17.90 -1.15
CA VAL A 256 -9.83 -16.95 -0.90
C VAL A 256 -10.49 -16.57 -2.23
N ASN A 257 -11.78 -16.22 -2.18
CA ASN A 257 -12.49 -15.72 -3.35
C ASN A 257 -12.67 -14.19 -3.23
N PRO A 258 -11.89 -13.38 -3.96
CA PRO A 258 -12.01 -11.92 -3.86
C PRO A 258 -13.29 -11.38 -4.50
N TYR A 259 -13.96 -12.17 -5.35
CA TYR A 259 -15.15 -11.76 -6.12
C TYR A 259 -16.48 -12.03 -5.40
N LEU A 260 -16.44 -12.44 -4.12
CA LEU A 260 -17.65 -12.65 -3.33
C LEU A 260 -18.50 -11.36 -3.31
N ASN A 261 -19.72 -11.49 -3.83
CA ASN A 261 -20.70 -10.43 -4.15
C ASN A 261 -20.48 -9.10 -3.42
N TYR A 262 -20.02 -8.11 -4.19
CA TYR A 262 -20.19 -6.70 -3.88
C TYR A 262 -21.63 -6.31 -4.21
N LYS A 263 -22.61 -6.76 -3.40
CA LYS A 263 -23.93 -6.13 -3.43
C LYS A 263 -23.80 -4.83 -2.64
N GLN A 264 -23.89 -3.71 -3.35
CA GLN A 264 -24.11 -2.39 -2.77
C GLN A 264 -25.20 -2.54 -1.70
N LEU A 265 -24.85 -2.28 -0.44
CA LEU A 265 -25.85 -1.83 0.52
C LEU A 265 -26.21 -0.43 0.04
N ASP A 266 -27.25 -0.33 -0.79
CA ASP A 266 -28.05 0.89 -0.84
C ASP A 266 -28.56 1.10 0.58
N LEU A 267 -27.87 1.96 1.32
CA LEU A 267 -28.45 2.60 2.48
C LEU A 267 -29.53 3.52 1.94
N ASP A 268 -30.77 3.05 2.01
CA ASP A 268 -31.96 3.89 2.05
C ASP A 268 -31.79 4.93 3.18
N LEU A 269 -31.12 6.04 2.86
CA LEU A 269 -31.33 7.29 3.55
C LEU A 269 -32.63 7.86 2.99
N THR A 270 -33.76 7.35 3.49
CA THR A 270 -35.01 8.11 3.46
C THR A 270 -34.78 9.38 4.28
N SER A 271 -34.40 10.48 3.63
CA SER A 271 -34.59 11.81 4.21
C SER A 271 -36.08 12.01 4.44
N PRO A 272 -36.54 12.41 5.64
CA PRO A 272 -37.92 12.82 5.81
C PRO A 272 -38.15 14.06 4.94
N MET A 273 -39.14 13.97 4.05
CA MET A 273 -39.64 15.09 3.28
C MET A 273 -40.03 16.22 4.22
N ILE A 274 -39.29 17.33 4.20
CA ILE A 274 -39.81 18.62 4.64
C ILE A 274 -40.73 19.10 3.52
N LYS A 275 -42.03 19.11 3.77
CA LYS A 275 -43.00 19.81 2.92
C LYS A 275 -42.77 21.32 3.05
N PRO A 276 -42.81 22.08 1.96
CA PRO A 276 -42.84 23.53 2.03
C PRO A 276 -44.26 24.00 2.40
N ASP A 277 -44.35 24.83 3.42
CA ASP A 277 -45.35 25.90 3.55
C ASP A 277 -44.61 27.23 3.40
#